data_AF-A0A956JUI1-F1
#
_entry.id   AF-A0A956JUI1-F1
#
_cell.length_a   1.000
_cell.length_b   1.000
_cell.length_c   1.000
_cell.angle_alpha   90.00
_cell.angle_beta   90.00
_cell.angle_gamma   90.00
#
_symmetry.space_group_name_H-M   'P 1'
#
loop_
_entity.id
_entity.type
_entity.pdbx_description
1 polymer ?
#
loop_
_entity_poly.entity_id
_entity_poly.type
_entity_poly.pdbx_seq_one_letter_code
_entity_poly.pdbx_strand_id
1 'polypeptide(L)'
;MLELYAISYSPWSERARWALDYHELPYREREYLPIFGTPLLRLRARRFSGRITVPLLIGDDDVVLMDSFDIARHADAIARGGRPSLVPDEHRGEIERYNALSEAALAAGRARVTPAVVSDPAARRESVPAALRPLAARAAALGGAYLRRKYDTRRLEGDVGREAVVAALDALRAGLATGDGGGGGGDYLLGRLTYADITMASMLQVVEPVRSEAVPMGESTRRCWRDAELASSYADVVAWRDALYARHRAR
;
A
#
# COMPACT_ATOMS: atom_id res chain seq x y z
N MET A 1 7.92 17.70 -14.39
CA MET A 1 6.94 17.75 -13.27
C MET A 1 6.41 16.35 -13.02
N LEU A 2 6.40 15.88 -11.78
CA LEU A 2 5.91 14.55 -11.43
C LEU A 2 4.37 14.48 -11.45
N GLU A 3 3.80 13.46 -12.10
CA GLU A 3 2.37 13.09 -12.01
C GLU A 3 2.25 11.70 -11.37
N LEU A 4 1.48 11.58 -10.30
CA LEU A 4 1.22 10.29 -9.63
C LEU A 4 -0.24 9.88 -9.86
N TYR A 5 -0.45 8.75 -10.54
CA TYR A 5 -1.74 8.10 -10.62
C TYR A 5 -1.88 7.11 -9.46
N ALA A 6 -2.84 7.34 -8.58
CA ALA A 6 -2.99 6.63 -7.32
C ALA A 6 -4.45 6.29 -7.03
N ILE A 7 -4.66 5.31 -6.14
CA ILE A 7 -5.96 5.08 -5.50
C ILE A 7 -5.82 5.49 -4.04
N SER A 8 -6.72 6.35 -3.56
CA SER A 8 -6.66 6.91 -2.20
C SER A 8 -6.44 5.88 -1.09
N TYR A 9 -7.13 4.74 -1.11
CA TYR A 9 -7.03 3.71 -0.06
C TYR A 9 -5.96 2.63 -0.31
N SER A 10 -5.23 2.67 -1.42
CA SER A 10 -4.31 1.59 -1.82
C SER A 10 -3.00 1.67 -1.03
N PRO A 11 -2.57 0.59 -0.33
CA PRO A 11 -1.30 0.56 0.38
C PRO A 11 -0.09 0.87 -0.52
N TRP A 12 -0.09 0.36 -1.76
CA TRP A 12 0.97 0.65 -2.73
C TRP A 12 1.01 2.12 -3.13
N SER A 13 -0.16 2.76 -3.28
CA SER A 13 -0.24 4.18 -3.58
C SER A 13 0.23 5.02 -2.41
N GLU A 14 -0.08 4.57 -1.18
CA GLU A 14 0.39 5.25 0.02
C GLU A 14 1.92 5.22 0.15
N ARG A 15 2.57 4.09 -0.14
CA ARG A 15 4.04 4.01 -0.15
C ARG A 15 4.67 5.00 -1.13
N ALA A 16 4.11 5.12 -2.32
CA ALA A 16 4.57 6.06 -3.34
C ALA A 16 4.39 7.52 -2.87
N ARG A 17 3.21 7.87 -2.35
CA ARG A 17 2.96 9.22 -1.78
C ARG A 17 3.92 9.51 -0.64
N TRP A 18 4.10 8.57 0.29
CA TRP A 18 4.96 8.73 1.44
C TRP A 18 6.40 9.00 1.00
N ALA A 19 6.96 8.25 0.04
CA ALA A 19 8.31 8.49 -0.45
C ALA A 19 8.47 9.88 -1.11
N LEU A 20 7.50 10.28 -1.94
CA LEU A 20 7.52 11.61 -2.57
C LEU A 20 7.39 12.74 -1.55
N ASP A 21 6.47 12.59 -0.60
CA ASP A 21 6.22 13.58 0.46
C ASP A 21 7.38 13.66 1.46
N TYR A 22 8.02 12.53 1.77
CA TYR A 22 9.18 12.46 2.64
C TYR A 22 10.32 13.28 2.04
N HIS A 23 10.57 13.18 0.73
CA HIS A 23 11.59 13.96 0.02
C HIS A 23 11.12 15.34 -0.43
N GLU A 24 9.93 15.76 -0.01
CA GLU A 24 9.36 17.08 -0.33
C GLU A 24 9.30 17.34 -1.85
N LEU A 25 9.13 16.28 -2.63
CA LEU A 25 9.05 16.37 -4.09
C LEU A 25 7.66 16.83 -4.50
N PRO A 26 7.51 17.94 -5.25
CA PRO A 26 6.22 18.37 -5.73
C PRO A 26 5.70 17.42 -6.82
N TYR A 27 4.49 16.90 -6.64
CA TYR A 27 3.81 16.08 -7.64
C TYR A 27 2.33 16.46 -7.76
N ARG A 28 1.76 16.19 -8.93
CA ARG A 28 0.33 16.27 -9.17
C ARG A 28 -0.30 14.91 -9.05
N GLU A 29 -1.14 14.71 -8.04
CA GLU A 29 -1.90 13.47 -7.89
C GLU A 29 -3.11 13.43 -8.83
N ARG A 30 -3.35 12.25 -9.40
CA ARG A 30 -4.49 11.91 -10.25
C ARG A 30 -5.17 10.67 -9.68
N GLU A 31 -6.39 10.83 -9.15
CA GLU A 31 -7.16 9.67 -8.68
C GLU A 31 -7.48 8.74 -9.85
N TYR A 32 -7.05 7.48 -9.72
CA TYR A 32 -7.31 6.43 -10.69
C TYR A 32 -8.59 5.69 -10.30
N LEU A 33 -9.63 5.85 -11.12
CA LEU A 33 -10.87 5.07 -10.99
C LEU A 33 -10.74 3.75 -11.77
N PRO A 34 -10.77 2.58 -11.12
CA PRO A 34 -10.75 1.30 -11.81
C PRO A 34 -11.86 1.19 -12.88
N ILE A 35 -11.60 0.43 -13.95
CA ILE A 35 -12.47 0.26 -15.14
C ILE A 35 -12.48 1.49 -16.05
N PHE A 36 -12.81 2.68 -15.54
CA PHE A 36 -12.93 3.89 -16.35
C PHE A 36 -11.56 4.49 -16.72
N GLY A 37 -10.59 4.46 -15.80
CA GLY A 37 -9.27 5.02 -16.02
C GLY A 37 -8.30 4.10 -16.77
N THR A 38 -8.63 2.83 -16.98
CA THR A 38 -7.67 1.83 -17.51
C THR A 38 -7.13 2.18 -18.90
N PRO A 39 -7.94 2.62 -19.89
CA PRO A 39 -7.42 3.01 -21.21
C PRO A 39 -6.43 4.18 -21.13
N LEU A 40 -6.78 5.23 -20.38
CA LEU A 40 -5.90 6.38 -20.17
C LEU A 40 -4.62 5.98 -19.45
N LEU A 41 -4.72 5.16 -18.40
CA LEU A 41 -3.56 4.66 -17.66
C LEU A 41 -2.62 3.86 -18.57
N ARG A 42 -3.15 3.04 -19.48
CA ARG A 42 -2.34 2.29 -20.47
C ARG A 42 -1.59 3.18 -21.43
N LEU A 43 -2.29 4.19 -21.98
CA LEU A 43 -1.67 5.17 -22.88
C LEU A 43 -0.53 5.90 -22.17
N ARG A 44 -0.79 6.38 -20.95
CA ARG A 44 0.18 7.10 -20.12
C ARG A 44 1.37 6.22 -19.70
N ALA A 45 1.13 4.96 -19.35
CA ALA A 45 2.17 3.99 -19.02
C ALA A 45 2.90 3.42 -20.24
N ARG A 46 2.51 3.81 -21.47
CA ARG A 46 3.00 3.23 -22.74
C ARG A 46 2.92 1.69 -22.77
N ARG A 47 1.91 1.12 -22.09
CA ARG A 47 1.76 -0.32 -21.87
C ARG A 47 0.39 -0.83 -22.31
N PHE A 48 0.32 -1.29 -23.55
CA PHE A 48 -0.95 -1.68 -24.19
C PHE A 48 -1.37 -3.12 -23.91
N SER A 49 -0.47 -3.99 -23.45
CA SER A 49 -0.75 -5.39 -23.09
C SER A 49 -0.29 -5.72 -21.66
N GLY A 50 -0.72 -6.87 -21.12
CA GLY A 50 -0.35 -7.30 -19.77
C GLY A 50 -1.03 -6.54 -18.63
N ARG A 51 -0.62 -6.84 -17.39
CA ARG A 51 -1.18 -6.25 -16.17
C ARG A 51 -0.80 -4.77 -16.05
N ILE A 52 -1.77 -3.94 -15.70
CA ILE A 52 -1.56 -2.52 -15.39
C ILE A 52 -2.09 -2.19 -13.99
N THR A 53 -1.26 -1.58 -13.15
CA THR A 53 -1.55 -1.29 -11.74
C THR A 53 -1.20 0.16 -11.42
N VAL A 54 -1.71 0.61 -10.29
CA VAL A 54 -1.27 1.85 -9.64
C VAL A 54 -0.57 1.49 -8.33
N PRO A 55 0.36 2.33 -7.81
CA PRO A 55 0.74 3.65 -8.31
C PRO A 55 1.39 3.63 -9.70
N LEU A 56 1.21 4.71 -10.47
CA LEU A 56 1.99 4.99 -11.67
C LEU A 56 2.56 6.41 -11.54
N LEU A 57 3.87 6.52 -11.45
CA LEU A 57 4.59 7.79 -11.51
C LEU A 57 5.01 8.06 -12.94
N ILE A 58 4.75 9.27 -13.40
CA ILE A 58 5.29 9.82 -14.65
C ILE A 58 6.12 11.03 -14.27
N GLY A 59 7.37 11.06 -14.73
CA GLY A 59 8.29 12.17 -14.48
C GLY A 59 8.85 12.76 -15.76
N ASP A 60 9.84 13.62 -15.59
CA ASP A 60 10.66 14.12 -16.71
C ASP A 60 11.57 12.99 -17.23
N ASP A 61 12.25 13.20 -18.37
CA ASP A 61 13.21 12.24 -18.96
C ASP A 61 12.66 10.81 -19.18
N ASP A 62 11.42 10.72 -19.68
CA ASP A 62 10.72 9.45 -19.97
C ASP A 62 10.52 8.51 -18.76
N VAL A 63 10.62 9.03 -17.53
CA VAL A 63 10.35 8.26 -16.30
C VAL A 63 8.89 7.79 -16.29
N VAL A 64 8.70 6.47 -16.28
CA VAL A 64 7.41 5.78 -16.16
C VAL A 64 7.57 4.59 -15.21
N LEU A 65 7.16 4.75 -13.95
CA LEU A 65 7.37 3.75 -12.90
C LEU A 65 6.03 3.28 -12.33
N MET A 66 5.85 1.97 -12.19
CA MET A 66 4.58 1.36 -11.77
C MET A 66 4.67 0.57 -10.46
N ASP A 67 5.87 0.44 -9.92
CA ASP A 67 6.15 -0.26 -8.69
C ASP A 67 6.43 0.77 -7.59
N SER A 68 5.83 0.60 -6.39
CA SER A 68 5.98 1.59 -5.32
C SER A 68 7.40 1.66 -4.77
N PHE A 69 8.17 0.56 -4.85
CA PHE A 69 9.56 0.53 -4.42
C PHE A 69 10.47 1.20 -5.46
N ASP A 70 10.23 0.98 -6.76
CA ASP A 70 10.93 1.71 -7.82
C ASP A 70 10.65 3.23 -7.74
N ILE A 71 9.41 3.61 -7.45
CA ILE A 71 9.04 5.02 -7.21
C ILE A 71 9.81 5.58 -6.02
N ALA A 72 9.89 4.84 -4.90
CA ALA A 72 10.64 5.29 -3.73
C ALA A 72 12.15 5.44 -4.02
N ARG A 73 12.74 4.49 -4.75
CA ARG A 73 14.14 4.57 -5.20
C ARG A 73 14.38 5.76 -6.11
N HIS A 74 13.45 6.04 -7.03
CA HIS A 74 13.54 7.21 -7.90
C HIS A 74 13.44 8.50 -7.10
N ALA A 75 12.49 8.58 -6.16
CA ALA A 75 12.34 9.73 -5.26
C ALA A 75 13.63 10.00 -4.47
N ASP A 76 14.23 8.97 -3.88
CA ASP A 76 15.54 9.03 -3.22
C ASP A 76 16.65 9.57 -4.13
N ALA A 77 16.71 9.08 -5.37
CA ALA A 77 17.79 9.41 -6.31
C ALA A 77 17.71 10.87 -6.82
N ILE A 78 16.50 11.41 -6.97
CA ILE A 78 16.30 12.78 -7.47
C ILE A 78 16.15 13.80 -6.33
N ALA A 79 16.04 13.33 -5.08
CA ALA A 79 15.94 14.19 -3.92
C ALA A 79 17.17 15.11 -3.85
N ARG A 80 16.93 16.42 -3.85
CA ARG A 80 17.97 17.45 -3.71
C ARG A 80 18.08 17.98 -2.28
N GLY A 81 17.21 17.49 -1.38
CA GLY A 81 17.19 17.87 0.03
C GLY A 81 18.24 17.14 0.86
N GLY A 82 18.41 17.55 2.12
CA GLY A 82 19.34 16.93 3.07
C GLY A 82 18.76 15.78 3.90
N ARG A 83 17.58 15.26 3.54
CA ARG A 83 16.96 14.16 4.28
C ARG A 83 17.71 12.85 4.05
N PRO A 84 17.81 11.97 5.06
CA PRO A 84 18.40 10.64 4.88
C PRO A 84 17.69 9.84 3.78
N SER A 85 18.44 9.02 3.05
CA SER A 85 17.88 8.09 2.06
C SER A 85 16.93 7.08 2.74
N LEU A 86 15.77 6.84 2.13
CA LEU A 86 14.83 5.77 2.54
C LEU A 86 15.29 4.40 2.02
N VAL A 87 16.09 4.36 0.95
CA VAL A 87 16.64 3.15 0.33
C VAL A 87 18.18 3.20 0.28
N PRO A 88 18.84 3.31 1.46
CA PRO A 88 20.29 3.40 1.53
C PRO A 88 20.96 2.09 1.10
N ASP A 89 22.10 2.18 0.42
CA ASP A 89 22.78 1.03 -0.18
C ASP A 89 23.19 -0.02 0.87
N GLU A 90 23.61 0.40 2.07
CA GLU A 90 24.04 -0.50 3.13
C GLU A 90 22.91 -1.41 3.66
N HIS A 91 21.65 -1.02 3.45
CA HIS A 91 20.48 -1.79 3.89
C HIS A 91 19.61 -2.31 2.74
N ARG A 92 20.07 -2.19 1.49
CA ARG A 92 19.28 -2.53 0.30
C ARG A 92 18.67 -3.94 0.35
N GLY A 93 19.47 -4.94 0.73
CA GLY A 93 19.01 -6.33 0.82
C GLY A 93 17.90 -6.54 1.88
N GLU A 94 18.01 -5.92 3.04
CA GLU A 94 17.00 -5.99 4.10
C GLU A 94 15.70 -5.28 3.69
N ILE A 95 15.82 -4.12 3.03
CA ILE A 95 14.66 -3.38 2.52
C ILE A 95 13.93 -4.19 1.44
N GLU A 96 14.67 -4.84 0.53
CA GLU A 96 14.09 -5.73 -0.48
C GLU A 96 13.38 -6.93 0.15
N ARG A 97 13.96 -7.52 1.20
CA ARG A 97 13.37 -8.62 1.97
C ARG A 97 12.04 -8.21 2.60
N TYR A 98 12.00 -7.07 3.32
CA TYR A 98 10.76 -6.56 3.91
C TYR A 98 9.72 -6.19 2.84
N ASN A 99 10.15 -5.60 1.72
CA ASN A 99 9.25 -5.31 0.62
C ASN A 99 8.62 -6.58 0.04
N ALA A 100 9.39 -7.66 -0.14
CA ALA A 100 8.88 -8.93 -0.65
C ALA A 100 7.86 -9.58 0.30
N LEU A 101 8.14 -9.61 1.61
CA LEU A 101 7.19 -10.08 2.63
C LEU A 101 5.89 -9.28 2.61
N SER A 102 6.03 -7.96 2.53
CA SER A 102 4.95 -7.01 2.46
C SER A 102 4.08 -7.20 1.20
N GLU A 103 4.70 -7.41 0.03
CA GLU A 103 3.99 -7.72 -1.22
C GLU A 103 3.20 -9.03 -1.14
N ALA A 104 3.78 -10.08 -0.58
CA ALA A 104 3.11 -11.37 -0.40
C ALA A 104 1.88 -11.24 0.51
N ALA A 105 2.04 -10.60 1.67
CA ALA A 105 0.95 -10.36 2.61
C ALA A 105 -0.15 -9.47 2.01
N LEU A 106 0.20 -8.40 1.29
CA LEU A 106 -0.79 -7.56 0.64
C LEU A 106 -1.50 -8.25 -0.53
N ALA A 107 -0.82 -9.13 -1.27
CA ALA A 107 -1.45 -9.93 -2.31
C ALA A 107 -2.52 -10.87 -1.70
N ALA A 108 -2.20 -11.53 -0.58
CA ALA A 108 -3.14 -12.33 0.18
C ALA A 108 -4.29 -11.49 0.77
N GLY A 109 -3.98 -10.34 1.35
CA GLY A 109 -4.98 -9.40 1.85
C GLY A 109 -5.94 -8.95 0.74
N ARG A 110 -5.43 -8.64 -0.46
CA ARG A 110 -6.27 -8.29 -1.63
C ARG A 110 -7.21 -9.45 -2.02
N ALA A 111 -6.74 -10.69 -1.96
CA ALA A 111 -7.54 -11.88 -2.22
C ALA A 111 -8.72 -12.02 -1.25
N ARG A 112 -8.52 -11.67 0.03
CA ARG A 112 -9.55 -11.69 1.08
C ARG A 112 -10.49 -10.49 1.03
N VAL A 113 -9.94 -9.28 0.87
CA VAL A 113 -10.68 -8.02 0.98
C VAL A 113 -11.60 -7.78 -0.21
N THR A 114 -11.16 -8.12 -1.42
CA THR A 114 -11.95 -7.90 -2.64
C THR A 114 -13.33 -8.57 -2.58
N PRO A 115 -13.47 -9.88 -2.30
CA PRO A 115 -14.78 -10.51 -2.18
C PRO A 115 -15.59 -9.98 -0.99
N ALA A 116 -14.95 -9.60 0.12
CA ALA A 116 -15.63 -9.00 1.26
C ALA A 116 -16.32 -7.66 0.87
N VAL A 117 -15.57 -6.76 0.23
CA VAL A 117 -16.10 -5.47 -0.26
C VAL A 117 -17.19 -5.68 -1.31
N VAL A 118 -17.04 -6.64 -2.23
CA VAL A 118 -18.06 -6.94 -3.26
C VAL A 118 -19.36 -7.46 -2.65
N SER A 119 -19.28 -8.14 -1.51
CA SER A 119 -20.43 -8.75 -0.83
C SER A 119 -21.14 -7.79 0.12
N ASP A 120 -20.46 -6.76 0.65
CA ASP A 120 -21.04 -5.76 1.56
C ASP A 120 -21.68 -4.58 0.79
N PRO A 121 -23.01 -4.36 0.87
CA PRO A 121 -23.69 -3.26 0.17
C PRO A 121 -23.21 -1.86 0.55
N ALA A 122 -22.83 -1.64 1.81
CA ALA A 122 -22.37 -0.34 2.29
C ALA A 122 -20.94 -0.07 1.84
N ALA A 123 -20.05 -1.06 1.93
CA ALA A 123 -18.67 -0.95 1.43
C ALA A 123 -18.64 -0.71 -0.09
N ARG A 124 -19.51 -1.37 -0.86
CA ARG A 124 -19.65 -1.08 -2.31
C ARG A 124 -20.00 0.38 -2.58
N ARG A 125 -20.94 0.95 -1.83
CA ARG A 125 -21.35 2.36 -1.98
C ARG A 125 -20.22 3.33 -1.61
N GLU A 126 -19.40 2.98 -0.62
CA GLU A 126 -18.21 3.75 -0.24
C GLU A 126 -17.11 3.69 -1.31
N SER A 127 -16.99 2.56 -2.02
CA SER A 127 -15.95 2.35 -3.04
C SER A 127 -16.20 3.05 -4.39
N VAL A 128 -17.39 3.64 -4.59
CA VAL A 128 -17.75 4.34 -5.84
C VAL A 128 -17.90 5.84 -5.61
N PRO A 129 -17.50 6.68 -6.59
CA PRO A 129 -17.74 8.12 -6.55
C PRO A 129 -19.22 8.43 -6.31
N ALA A 130 -19.51 9.53 -5.60
CA ALA A 130 -20.87 9.90 -5.21
C ALA A 130 -21.86 9.93 -6.39
N ALA A 131 -21.41 10.46 -7.53
CA ALA A 131 -22.19 10.53 -8.77
C ALA A 131 -22.59 9.16 -9.35
N LEU A 132 -21.86 8.09 -9.02
CA LEU A 132 -22.09 6.73 -9.53
C LEU A 132 -22.79 5.81 -8.51
N ARG A 133 -23.11 6.31 -7.31
CA ARG A 133 -23.79 5.53 -6.24
C ARG A 133 -25.10 4.86 -6.67
N PRO A 134 -25.97 5.45 -7.51
CA PRO A 134 -27.19 4.78 -7.99
C PRO A 134 -26.90 3.50 -8.80
N LEU A 135 -25.71 3.38 -9.38
CA LEU A 135 -25.26 2.23 -10.17
C LEU A 135 -24.31 1.29 -9.37
N ALA A 136 -24.09 1.56 -8.08
CA ALA A 136 -23.07 0.89 -7.26
C ALA A 136 -23.17 -0.64 -7.29
N ALA A 137 -24.38 -1.20 -7.25
CA ALA A 137 -24.58 -2.65 -7.26
C ALA A 137 -24.09 -3.30 -8.58
N ARG A 138 -24.36 -2.67 -9.73
CA ARG A 138 -23.92 -3.16 -11.05
C ARG A 138 -22.42 -2.89 -11.28
N ALA A 139 -21.95 -1.71 -10.88
CA ALA A 139 -20.55 -1.33 -10.98
C ALA A 139 -19.64 -2.25 -10.13
N ALA A 140 -20.09 -2.61 -8.92
CA ALA A 140 -19.33 -3.49 -8.03
C ALA A 140 -19.30 -4.95 -8.50
N ALA A 141 -20.39 -5.47 -9.09
CA ALA A 141 -20.38 -6.82 -9.66
C ALA A 141 -19.38 -6.92 -10.83
N LEU A 142 -19.39 -5.93 -11.74
CA LEU A 142 -18.44 -5.83 -12.84
C LEU A 142 -17.00 -5.60 -12.36
N GLY A 143 -16.82 -4.73 -11.36
CA GLY A 143 -15.53 -4.44 -10.75
C GLY A 143 -14.94 -5.65 -10.02
N GLY A 144 -15.75 -6.36 -9.24
CA GLY A 144 -15.33 -7.58 -8.54
C GLY A 144 -14.90 -8.68 -9.52
N ALA A 145 -15.65 -8.91 -10.59
CA ALA A 145 -15.28 -9.86 -11.63
C ALA A 145 -13.98 -9.46 -12.36
N TYR A 146 -13.84 -8.17 -12.69
CA TYR A 146 -12.63 -7.63 -13.31
C TYR A 146 -11.39 -7.77 -12.40
N LEU A 147 -11.49 -7.39 -11.12
CA LEU A 147 -10.38 -7.48 -10.17
C LEU A 147 -9.96 -8.93 -9.94
N ARG A 148 -10.92 -9.85 -9.80
CA ARG A 148 -10.65 -11.29 -9.64
C ARG A 148 -9.92 -11.86 -10.86
N ARG A 149 -10.36 -11.52 -12.07
CA ARG A 149 -9.67 -11.91 -13.32
C ARG A 149 -8.29 -11.28 -13.45
N LYS A 150 -8.12 -10.04 -13.01
CA LYS A 150 -6.88 -9.27 -13.16
C LYS A 150 -5.77 -9.75 -12.22
N TYR A 151 -6.12 -10.15 -11.01
CA TYR A 151 -5.14 -10.48 -9.96
C TYR A 151 -4.98 -11.97 -9.68
N ASP A 152 -5.82 -12.84 -10.25
CA ASP A 152 -5.78 -14.31 -10.10
C ASP A 152 -5.51 -14.76 -8.65
N THR A 153 -6.38 -14.34 -7.76
CA THR A 153 -6.21 -14.46 -6.30
C THR A 153 -6.45 -15.87 -5.76
N ARG A 154 -6.86 -16.82 -6.60
CA ARG A 154 -7.29 -18.17 -6.19
C ARG A 154 -6.23 -18.96 -5.45
N ARG A 155 -4.95 -18.73 -5.78
CA ARG A 155 -3.81 -19.40 -5.13
C ARG A 155 -3.49 -18.88 -3.73
N LEU A 156 -4.08 -17.75 -3.35
CA LEU A 156 -3.87 -17.08 -2.07
C LEU A 156 -5.15 -17.08 -1.22
N GLU A 157 -6.13 -17.92 -1.58
CA GLU A 157 -7.36 -18.11 -0.80
C GLU A 157 -7.10 -19.05 0.39
N GLY A 158 -7.82 -18.84 1.50
CA GLY A 158 -7.73 -19.68 2.69
C GLY A 158 -6.37 -19.61 3.41
N ASP A 159 -5.88 -20.76 3.86
CA ASP A 159 -4.75 -20.86 4.79
C ASP A 159 -3.44 -20.35 4.19
N VAL A 160 -3.18 -20.58 2.91
CA VAL A 160 -1.97 -20.09 2.22
C VAL A 160 -1.84 -18.57 2.29
N GLY A 161 -2.96 -17.86 2.08
CA GLY A 161 -2.98 -16.41 2.18
C GLY A 161 -2.76 -15.94 3.62
N ARG A 162 -3.35 -16.64 4.58
CA ARG A 162 -3.20 -16.33 6.01
C ARG A 162 -1.75 -16.54 6.47
N GLU A 163 -1.11 -17.63 6.08
CA GLU A 163 0.29 -17.92 6.37
C GLU A 163 1.23 -16.84 5.85
N ALA A 164 0.99 -16.30 4.65
CA ALA A 164 1.79 -15.20 4.11
C ALA A 164 1.67 -13.91 4.96
N VAL A 165 0.47 -13.60 5.45
CA VAL A 165 0.27 -12.44 6.34
C VAL A 165 0.94 -12.66 7.69
N VAL A 166 0.77 -13.85 8.29
CA VAL A 166 1.39 -14.22 9.56
C VAL A 166 2.92 -14.19 9.47
N ALA A 167 3.50 -14.75 8.41
CA ALA A 167 4.95 -14.73 8.20
C ALA A 167 5.51 -13.30 8.10
N ALA A 168 4.80 -12.38 7.43
CA ALA A 168 5.19 -10.98 7.36
C ALA A 168 5.05 -10.26 8.72
N LEU A 169 4.02 -10.58 9.50
CA LEU A 169 3.81 -10.05 10.85
C LEU A 169 4.88 -10.54 11.84
N ASP A 170 5.22 -11.83 11.80
CA ASP A 170 6.26 -12.41 12.64
C ASP A 170 7.64 -11.81 12.31
N ALA A 171 7.94 -11.65 11.02
CA ALA A 171 9.17 -11.00 10.58
C ALA A 171 9.22 -9.52 11.01
N LEU A 172 8.09 -8.78 10.96
CA LEU A 172 8.00 -7.41 11.46
C LEU A 172 8.28 -7.35 12.96
N ARG A 173 7.58 -8.17 13.74
CA ARG A 173 7.74 -8.21 15.20
C ARG A 173 9.17 -8.58 15.59
N ALA A 174 9.74 -9.61 14.96
CA ALA A 174 11.13 -10.01 15.20
C ALA A 174 12.11 -8.90 14.84
N GLY A 175 11.92 -8.24 13.68
CA GLY A 175 12.75 -7.12 13.25
C GLY A 175 12.72 -5.95 14.23
N LEU A 176 11.54 -5.60 14.76
CA LEU A 176 11.39 -4.55 15.76
C LEU A 176 11.99 -4.94 17.11
N ALA A 177 11.95 -6.22 17.50
CA ALA A 177 12.59 -6.69 18.73
C ALA A 177 14.13 -6.59 18.67
N THR A 178 14.71 -6.75 17.48
CA THR A 178 16.18 -6.69 17.26
C THR A 178 16.69 -5.34 16.79
N GLY A 179 15.82 -4.44 16.32
CA GLY A 179 16.22 -3.14 15.79
C GLY A 179 16.99 -2.35 16.84
N ASP A 180 18.17 -1.86 16.46
CA ASP A 180 19.13 -1.15 17.32
C ASP A 180 18.55 0.17 17.88
N GLY A 181 17.68 0.04 18.88
CA GLY A 181 17.49 0.98 19.96
C GLY A 181 17.95 0.28 21.23
N GLY A 182 19.20 0.49 21.62
CA GLY A 182 19.83 -0.19 22.75
C GLY A 182 18.91 -0.25 23.96
N GLY A 183 18.40 -1.45 24.28
CA GLY A 183 17.59 -1.69 25.47
C GLY A 183 16.07 -1.87 25.24
N GLY A 184 15.65 -2.50 24.14
CA GLY A 184 14.32 -3.12 24.01
C GLY A 184 13.39 -2.42 23.03
N GLY A 185 13.10 -3.07 21.90
CA GLY A 185 12.13 -2.63 20.90
C GLY A 185 12.57 -1.36 20.15
N GLY A 186 13.01 -1.51 18.90
CA GLY A 186 13.38 -0.38 18.06
C GLY A 186 12.17 0.39 17.54
N ASP A 187 12.26 1.71 17.52
CA ASP A 187 11.29 2.60 16.85
C ASP A 187 11.22 2.36 15.32
N TYR A 188 12.29 1.79 14.75
CA TYR A 188 12.45 1.50 13.33
C TYR A 188 13.12 0.13 13.13
N LEU A 189 12.83 -0.52 12.01
CA LEU A 189 13.38 -1.83 11.66
C LEU A 189 14.91 -1.82 11.46
N LEU A 190 15.46 -0.69 11.01
CA LEU A 190 16.87 -0.55 10.61
C LEU A 190 17.52 0.66 11.29
N GLY A 191 17.15 0.94 12.54
CA GLY A 191 17.70 2.02 13.39
C GLY A 191 17.27 3.45 13.02
N ARG A 192 16.80 3.67 11.78
CA ARG A 192 16.21 4.93 11.30
C ARG A 192 15.04 4.64 10.36
N LEU A 193 14.24 5.66 10.06
CA LEU A 193 13.17 5.51 9.06
C LEU A 193 13.76 5.14 7.69
N THR A 194 13.29 4.02 7.16
CA THR A 194 13.61 3.52 5.82
C THR A 194 12.33 3.09 5.10
N TYR A 195 12.47 2.70 3.83
CA TYR A 195 11.37 2.11 3.08
C TYR A 195 10.89 0.76 3.68
N ALA A 196 11.73 0.06 4.46
CA ALA A 196 11.30 -1.14 5.20
C ALA A 196 10.16 -0.81 6.18
N ASP A 197 10.29 0.29 6.92
CA ASP A 197 9.25 0.73 7.85
C ASP A 197 7.97 1.11 7.10
N ILE A 198 8.09 1.90 6.02
CA ILE A 198 6.97 2.37 5.22
C ILE A 198 6.21 1.19 4.57
N THR A 199 6.92 0.23 3.99
CA THR A 199 6.29 -0.91 3.31
C THR A 199 5.58 -1.83 4.30
N MET A 200 6.19 -2.11 5.46
CA MET A 200 5.59 -2.94 6.51
C MET A 200 4.43 -2.25 7.22
N ALA A 201 4.55 -0.95 7.51
CA ALA A 201 3.45 -0.14 8.05
C ALA A 201 2.24 -0.10 7.11
N SER A 202 2.48 0.02 5.81
CA SER A 202 1.41 0.01 4.79
C SER A 202 0.79 -1.39 4.63
N MET A 203 1.55 -2.47 4.84
CA MET A 203 1.02 -3.84 4.81
C MET A 203 -0.07 -4.04 5.85
N LEU A 204 0.12 -3.50 7.05
CA LEU A 204 -0.81 -3.66 8.17
C LEU A 204 -2.22 -3.10 7.90
N GLN A 205 -2.45 -2.40 6.78
CA GLN A 205 -3.80 -2.06 6.31
C GLN A 205 -4.68 -3.30 6.12
N VAL A 206 -4.13 -4.44 5.71
CA VAL A 206 -4.89 -5.70 5.55
C VAL A 206 -5.07 -6.48 6.85
N VAL A 207 -4.64 -5.90 7.98
CA VAL A 207 -4.83 -6.42 9.34
C VAL A 207 -5.74 -5.49 10.11
N GLU A 208 -5.34 -4.23 10.26
CA GLU A 208 -6.12 -3.18 10.90
C GLU A 208 -5.91 -1.87 10.10
N PRO A 209 -6.94 -1.36 9.39
CA PRO A 209 -6.78 -0.14 8.61
C PRO A 209 -6.42 1.08 9.45
N VAL A 210 -5.35 1.79 9.08
CA VAL A 210 -4.91 2.99 9.81
C VAL A 210 -5.96 4.08 9.76
N ARG A 211 -6.18 4.78 10.87
CA ARG A 211 -6.99 6.00 10.91
C ARG A 211 -6.11 7.22 10.65
N SER A 212 -5.84 7.47 9.37
CA SER A 212 -5.07 8.62 8.91
C SER A 212 -5.77 9.30 7.74
N GLU A 213 -5.66 10.62 7.65
CA GLU A 213 -6.15 11.39 6.49
C GLU A 213 -5.42 11.01 5.20
N ALA A 214 -4.17 10.53 5.29
CA ALA A 214 -3.39 10.06 4.15
C ALA A 214 -4.00 8.80 3.49
N VAL A 215 -4.77 8.01 4.24
CA VAL A 215 -5.45 6.81 3.74
C VAL A 215 -6.93 6.86 4.10
N PRO A 216 -7.72 7.69 3.40
CA PRO A 216 -9.13 7.84 3.70
C PRO A 216 -9.88 6.56 3.34
N MET A 217 -10.70 6.09 4.27
CA MET A 217 -11.50 4.87 4.12
C MET A 217 -12.79 5.00 4.93
N GLY A 218 -13.92 4.61 4.34
CA GLY A 218 -15.21 4.57 5.02
C GLY A 218 -15.31 3.39 5.99
N GLU A 219 -16.20 3.50 6.98
CA GLU A 219 -16.34 2.50 8.06
C GLU A 219 -16.66 1.10 7.54
N SER A 220 -17.49 0.97 6.50
CA SER A 220 -17.86 -0.35 5.98
C SER A 220 -16.71 -0.99 5.21
N THR A 221 -15.96 -0.18 4.48
CA THR A 221 -14.72 -0.62 3.83
C THR A 221 -13.69 -1.02 4.88
N ARG A 222 -13.50 -0.24 5.96
CA ARG A 222 -12.59 -0.60 7.06
C ARG A 222 -12.95 -1.95 7.67
N ARG A 223 -14.24 -2.22 7.92
CA ARG A 223 -14.70 -3.53 8.41
C ARG A 223 -14.35 -4.67 7.46
N CYS A 224 -14.42 -4.46 6.15
CA CYS A 224 -14.04 -5.48 5.17
C CYS A 224 -12.52 -5.75 5.14
N TRP A 225 -11.71 -4.73 5.43
CA TRP A 225 -10.25 -4.84 5.45
C TRP A 225 -9.73 -5.46 6.75
N ARG A 226 -10.38 -5.19 7.87
CA ARG A 226 -9.96 -5.66 9.19
C ARG A 226 -9.96 -7.18 9.30
N ASP A 227 -8.90 -7.72 9.90
CA ASP A 227 -8.81 -9.08 10.43
C ASP A 227 -8.72 -8.97 11.96
N ALA A 228 -9.84 -9.19 12.65
CA ALA A 228 -9.94 -8.90 14.08
C ALA A 228 -9.05 -9.80 14.95
N GLU A 229 -8.82 -11.04 14.52
CA GLU A 229 -7.96 -11.99 15.23
C GLU A 229 -6.51 -11.55 15.11
N LEU A 230 -6.02 -11.30 13.88
CA LEU A 230 -4.65 -10.85 13.67
C LEU A 230 -4.43 -9.47 14.30
N ALA A 231 -5.37 -8.54 14.21
CA ALA A 231 -5.28 -7.23 14.86
C ALA A 231 -5.14 -7.35 16.39
N SER A 232 -5.80 -8.33 17.01
CA SER A 232 -5.67 -8.59 18.45
C SER A 232 -4.34 -9.27 18.78
N SER A 233 -3.94 -10.29 18.01
CA SER A 233 -2.70 -11.04 18.24
C SER A 233 -1.43 -10.25 17.94
N TYR A 234 -1.54 -9.20 17.12
CA TYR A 234 -0.47 -8.32 16.64
C TYR A 234 -0.71 -6.85 16.99
N ALA A 235 -1.34 -6.59 18.14
CA ALA A 235 -1.67 -5.25 18.61
C ALA A 235 -0.42 -4.37 18.84
N ASP A 236 0.70 -4.97 19.21
CA ASP A 236 2.01 -4.31 19.37
C ASP A 236 2.53 -3.71 18.06
N VAL A 237 2.54 -4.48 16.97
CA VAL A 237 2.99 -3.98 15.66
C VAL A 237 1.99 -3.02 15.01
N VAL A 238 0.69 -3.18 15.33
CA VAL A 238 -0.36 -2.21 14.98
C VAL A 238 -0.10 -0.86 15.68
N ALA A 239 0.21 -0.89 16.98
CA ALA A 239 0.54 0.30 17.75
C ALA A 239 1.84 0.96 17.24
N TRP A 240 2.86 0.17 16.90
CA TRP A 240 4.07 0.67 16.25
C TRP A 240 3.76 1.42 14.95
N ARG A 241 2.91 0.85 14.10
CA ARG A 241 2.49 1.47 12.83
C ARG A 241 1.74 2.77 13.07
N ASP A 242 0.84 2.82 14.04
CA ASP A 242 0.11 4.04 14.37
C ASP A 242 1.06 5.14 14.88
N ALA A 243 2.05 4.79 15.70
CA ALA A 243 3.10 5.71 16.15
C ALA A 243 3.97 6.21 14.96
N LEU A 244 4.29 5.33 14.01
CA LEU A 244 5.05 5.69 12.81
C LEU A 244 4.27 6.70 11.94
N TYR A 245 2.97 6.47 11.72
CA TYR A 245 2.09 7.40 11.01
C TYR A 245 1.97 8.73 11.75
N ALA A 246 1.79 8.73 13.07
CA ALA A 246 1.71 9.96 13.85
C ALA A 246 2.99 10.79 13.75
N ARG A 247 4.16 10.14 13.73
CA ARG A 247 5.48 10.80 13.70
C ARG A 247 5.84 11.35 12.32
N HIS A 248 5.51 10.62 11.25
CA HIS A 248 6.05 10.89 9.91
C HIS A 248 5.01 11.19 8.84
N ARG A 249 3.72 11.01 9.15
CA ARG A 249 2.63 11.13 8.17
C ARG A 249 1.50 12.08 8.58
N ALA A 250 1.32 12.33 9.87
CA ALA A 250 0.37 13.34 10.33
C ALA A 250 0.82 14.72 9.83
N ARG A 251 0.01 15.31 8.95
CA ARG A 251 0.04 16.73 8.59
C ARG A 251 -1.26 17.35 9.09
#